data_AF-A0A2I1HI40-F1
#
_entry.id   AF-A0A2I1HI40-F1
#
_cell.length_a   1.000
_cell.length_b   1.000
_cell.length_c   1.000
_cell.angle_alpha   90.00
_cell.angle_beta   90.00
_cell.angle_gamma   90.00
#
_symmetry.space_group_name_H-M   'P 1'
#
loop_
_entity.id
_entity.type
_entity.pdbx_description
1 polymer ?
#
loop_
_entity_poly.entity_id
_entity_poly.type
_entity_poly.pdbx_seq_one_letter_code
_entity_poly.pdbx_strand_id
1 'polypeptide(L)' 'LDAKQLALKVYMNTFYGEAGNSRSPFFLRALAGGVTSAGQRNIKLIADLVRSKGFSVKYGDTDSLYL' A
#
# COMPACT_ATOMS: atom_id res chain seq x y z
N LEU A 1 -17.04 14.93 -9.94
CA LEU A 1 -15.60 14.81 -9.61
C LEU A 1 -15.26 13.40 -9.12
N ASP A 2 -16.11 12.82 -8.30
CA ASP A 2 -15.91 11.55 -7.57
C ASP A 2 -15.65 10.34 -8.47
N ALA A 3 -16.37 10.20 -9.58
CA ALA A 3 -16.17 9.08 -10.50
C ALA A 3 -14.75 9.05 -11.11
N LYS A 4 -14.16 10.21 -11.39
CA LYS A 4 -12.79 10.30 -11.94
C LYS A 4 -11.76 9.89 -10.89
N GLN A 5 -11.91 10.36 -9.66
CA GLN A 5 -11.02 9.99 -8.55
C GLN A 5 -11.13 8.49 -8.22
N LEU A 6 -12.35 7.96 -8.22
CA LEU A 6 -12.58 6.53 -7.98
C LEU A 6 -11.95 5.67 -9.09
N ALA A 7 -12.13 6.05 -10.36
CA ALA A 7 -11.52 5.33 -11.48
C ALA A 7 -9.99 5.30 -11.36
N LEU A 8 -9.37 6.43 -10.99
CA LEU A 8 -7.93 6.50 -10.75
C LEU A 8 -7.49 5.61 -9.59
N LYS A 9 -8.23 5.61 -8.48
CA LYS A 9 -7.94 4.75 -7.32
C LYS A 9 -7.99 3.27 -7.68
N VAL A 10 -9.06 2.85 -8.37
CA VAL A 10 -9.24 1.46 -8.78
C VAL A 10 -8.13 1.04 -9.75
N TYR A 11 -7.80 1.91 -10.72
CA TYR A 11 -6.70 1.67 -11.66
C TYR A 11 -5.37 1.46 -10.93
N MET A 12 -4.99 2.38 -10.04
CA MET A 12 -3.69 2.32 -9.35
C MET A 12 -3.57 1.07 -8.46
N ASN A 13 -4.63 0.72 -7.72
CA ASN A 13 -4.64 -0.47 -6.87
C ASN A 13 -4.51 -1.76 -7.70
N THR A 14 -5.12 -1.78 -8.89
CA THR A 14 -5.06 -2.93 -9.79
C THR A 14 -3.69 -3.02 -10.48
N PHE A 15 -3.17 -1.88 -10.94
CA PHE A 15 -1.92 -1.81 -11.70
C PHE A 15 -0.72 -2.31 -10.89
N TYR A 16 -0.66 -2.00 -9.59
CA TYR A 16 0.35 -2.57 -8.70
C TYR A 16 0.32 -4.11 -8.69
N GLY A 17 -0.87 -4.70 -8.63
CA GLY A 17 -1.05 -6.15 -8.66
C GLY A 17 -0.58 -6.77 -9.97
N GLU A 18 -0.94 -6.14 -11.09
CA GLU A 18 -0.50 -6.58 -12.43
C GLU A 18 1.02 -6.48 -12.61
N ALA A 19 1.65 -5.42 -12.09
CA ALA A 19 3.11 -5.28 -12.12
C ALA A 19 3.85 -6.36 -11.31
N GLY A 20 3.20 -6.95 -10.29
CA GLY A 20 3.73 -8.06 -9.51
C GLY A 20 3.44 -9.45 -10.09
N ASN A 21 2.47 -9.55 -11.02
CA ASN A 21 2.04 -10.81 -11.61
C ASN A 21 2.96 -11.23 -12.76
N SER A 22 3.73 -12.30 -12.58
CA SER A 22 4.69 -12.80 -13.59
C SER A 22 4.08 -13.23 -14.92
N ARG A 23 2.76 -13.41 -14.99
CA ARG A 23 2.02 -13.72 -16.22
C ARG A 23 1.46 -12.49 -16.93
N SER A 24 1.52 -11.32 -16.29
CA SER A 24 1.01 -10.08 -16.86
C SER A 24 1.98 -9.54 -17.92
N PRO A 25 1.49 -8.97 -19.04
CA PRO A 25 2.34 -8.24 -19.98
C PRO A 25 2.95 -6.97 -19.34
N PHE A 26 2.44 -6.55 -18.18
CA PHE A 26 2.95 -5.41 -17.41
C PHE A 26 3.86 -5.83 -16.25
N PHE A 27 4.30 -7.10 -16.22
CA PHE A 27 5.16 -7.60 -15.15
C PHE A 27 6.46 -6.77 -15.03
N LEU A 28 6.63 -6.12 -13.89
CA LEU A 28 7.79 -5.30 -13.57
C LEU A 28 8.14 -5.48 -12.09
N ARG A 29 8.90 -6.55 -11.80
CA ARG A 29 9.26 -6.94 -10.43
C ARG A 29 9.93 -5.83 -9.62
N ALA A 30 10.77 -5.01 -10.26
CA ALA A 30 11.44 -3.90 -9.59
C ALA A 30 10.44 -2.83 -9.11
N LEU A 31 9.40 -2.55 -9.90
CA LEU A 31 8.34 -1.62 -9.53
C LEU A 31 7.49 -2.20 -8.39
N ALA A 32 7.03 -3.44 -8.52
CA ALA A 32 6.26 -4.09 -7.47
C ALA A 32 7.04 -4.16 -6.15
N GLY A 33 8.30 -4.61 -6.19
CA GLY A 33 9.18 -4.68 -5.01
C GLY A 33 9.50 -3.31 -4.40
N GLY A 34 9.68 -2.28 -5.23
CA GLY A 34 9.87 -0.91 -4.78
C GLY A 34 8.64 -0.37 -4.03
N VAL A 35 7.44 -0.58 -4.58
CA VAL A 35 6.17 -0.20 -3.95
C VAL A 35 5.98 -0.95 -2.62
N THR A 36 6.21 -2.27 -2.58
CA THR A 36 6.12 -3.05 -1.34
C THR A 36 7.09 -2.54 -0.27
N SER A 37 8.35 -2.26 -0.64
CA SER A 37 9.37 -1.79 0.29
C SER A 37 9.02 -0.41 0.87
N ALA A 38 8.55 0.50 0.03
CA ALA A 38 8.07 1.81 0.47
C ALA A 38 6.83 1.69 1.38
N GLY A 39 5.87 0.83 1.03
CA GLY A 39 4.69 0.55 1.85
C GLY A 39 5.04 0.04 3.25
N GLN A 40 5.94 -0.95 3.34
CA GLN A 40 6.42 -1.47 4.63
C GLN A 40 7.12 -0.40 5.48
N ARG A 41 7.92 0.47 4.86
CA ARG A 41 8.55 1.59 5.57
C ARG A 41 7.50 2.55 6.13
N ASN A 42 6.48 2.89 5.33
CA ASN A 42 5.43 3.82 5.73
C ASN A 42 4.57 3.25 6.87
N ILE A 43 4.13 1.99 6.77
CA ILE A 43 3.31 1.36 7.83
C ILE A 43 4.06 1.32 9.16
N LYS A 44 5.35 1.00 9.16
CA LYS A 44 6.18 1.04 10.38
C LYS A 44 6.29 2.45 10.96
N LEU A 45 6.56 3.45 10.12
CA LEU A 45 6.61 4.86 10.53
C LEU A 45 5.32 5.32 11.19
N ILE A 46 4.16 4.97 10.61
CA ILE A 46 2.86 5.35 11.20
C ILE A 46 2.57 4.55 12.48
N ALA A 47 2.92 3.26 12.54
CA ALA A 47 2.75 2.47 13.76
C ALA A 47 3.54 3.08 14.93
N ASP A 48 4.77 3.53 14.68
CA ASP A 48 5.61 4.17 15.70
C ASP A 48 5.08 5.56 16.08
N LEU A 49 4.59 6.34 15.11
CA LEU A 49 3.93 7.63 15.36
C LEU A 49 2.67 7.47 16.22
N VAL A 50 1.88 6.43 15.99
CA VAL A 50 0.63 6.22 16.73
C VAL A 50 0.91 5.72 18.14
N ARG A 51 1.91 4.85 18.31
CA ARG A 51 2.40 4.43 19.64
C ARG A 51 2.95 5.60 20.45
N SER A 52 3.72 6.50 19.83
CA SER A 52 4.26 7.68 20.53
C SER A 52 3.19 8.67 20.98
N LYS A 53 1.99 8.62 20.36
CA LYS A 53 0.79 9.35 20.79
C LYS A 53 -0.01 8.66 21.90
N GLY A 54 0.45 7.51 22.39
CA GLY A 54 -0.19 6.77 23.50
C GLY A 54 -1.26 5.77 23.08
N PHE A 55 -1.42 5.51 21.78
CA PHE A 55 -2.37 4.49 21.28
C PHE A 55 -1.69 3.13 21.16
N SER A 56 -2.42 2.06 21.47
CA SER A 56 -2.02 0.70 21.10
C SER A 56 -2.28 0.46 19.61
N VAL A 57 -1.53 -0.46 18.99
CA VAL A 57 -1.85 -0.99 17.66
C VAL A 57 -2.27 -2.45 17.87
N LYS A 58 -3.54 -2.76 17.59
CA LYS A 58 -4.10 -4.12 17.68
C LYS A 58 -3.76 -4.97 16.48
N TYR A 59 -3.80 -4.39 15.28
CA TYR A 59 -3.54 -5.07 14.02
C TYR A 59 -3.01 -4.09 12.98
N GLY A 60 -2.30 -4.60 11.98
CA GLY A 60 -1.86 -3.83 10.82
C GLY A 60 -1.66 -4.73 9.62
N ASP A 61 -1.98 -4.22 8.43
CA ASP A 61 -1.69 -4.86 7.15
C ASP A 61 -0.82 -3.94 6.27
N THR A 62 -0.91 -4.10 4.95
CA THR A 62 -0.11 -3.37 3.97
C THR A 62 -0.42 -1.88 3.89
N ASP A 63 -1.63 -1.46 4.22
CA ASP A 63 -2.13 -0.10 4.00
C ASP A 63 -3.02 0.42 5.14
N SER A 64 -3.24 -0.36 6.19
CA SER A 64 -4.07 0.00 7.33
C SER A 64 -3.47 -0.40 8.68
N LEU A 65 -3.84 0.36 9.72
CA LEU A 65 -3.53 0.09 11.12
C LEU A 65 -4.81 0.23 11.95
N TYR A 66 -5.01 -0.69 12.89
CA TYR A 66 -6.15 -0.73 13.81
C TYR A 66 -5.63 -0.52 15.23
N LEU A 67 -6.26 0.41 15.97
CA LEU A 67 -5.80 0.87 17.28
C LEU A 67 -6.57 0.24 18.45
#